data_AF-A0A845XRF3-F1
#
_entry.id   AF-A0A845XRF3-F1
#
_cell.length_a   1.000
_cell.length_b   1.000
_cell.length_c   1.000
_cell.angle_alpha   90.00
_cell.angle_beta   90.00
_cell.angle_gamma   90.00
#
_symmetry.space_group_name_H-M   'P 1'
#
loop_
_entity.id
_entity.type
_entity.pdbx_description
1 polymer ?
#
loop_
_entity_poly.entity_id
_entity_poly.type
_entity_poly.pdbx_seq_one_letter_code
_entity_poly.pdbx_strand_id
1 'polypeptide(L)' 'TANDPLNTGAIGFEPLAALAKDGKLEVTMAQLQSALPARTYQQLTQYILPNLGHVGEGHCKSTPISRS' A
#
# COMPACT_ATOMS: atom_id res chain seq x y z
N THR A 1 8.77 15.89 1.61
CA THR A 1 9.77 15.42 0.61
C THR A 1 9.42 13.99 0.23
N ALA A 2 9.95 13.43 -0.86
CA ALA A 2 9.72 12.02 -1.21
C ALA A 2 10.23 11.00 -0.16
N ASN A 3 10.93 11.49 0.87
CA ASN A 3 11.47 10.76 2.01
C ASN A 3 10.57 10.79 3.26
N ASP A 4 9.34 11.29 3.15
CA ASP A 4 8.39 11.27 4.26
C ASP A 4 7.96 9.81 4.55
N PRO A 5 8.11 9.30 5.79
CA PRO A 5 7.77 7.91 6.13
C PRO A 5 6.28 7.59 5.89
N LEU A 6 5.46 8.63 5.68
CA LEU A 6 4.06 8.53 5.25
C LEU A 6 3.89 7.69 3.95
N ASN A 7 4.89 7.62 3.07
CA ASN A 7 4.81 6.87 1.81
C ASN A 7 5.72 5.63 1.73
N THR A 8 6.56 5.35 2.74
CA THR A 8 7.50 4.21 2.69
C THR A 8 6.88 2.86 3.05
N GLY A 9 5.63 2.85 3.54
CA GLY A 9 4.90 1.63 3.90
C GLY A 9 4.14 0.98 2.74
N ALA A 10 4.05 1.66 1.58
CA ALA A 10 3.34 1.16 0.42
C ALA A 10 4.17 0.14 -0.37
N ILE A 11 3.51 -0.87 -0.93
CA ILE A 11 4.15 -1.87 -1.81
C ILE A 11 4.29 -1.39 -3.26
N GLY A 12 3.78 -0.18 -3.58
CA GLY A 12 3.65 0.31 -4.95
C GLY A 12 2.63 -0.49 -5.78
N PHE A 13 2.59 -0.23 -7.08
CA PHE A 13 1.69 -0.96 -8.00
C PHE A 13 2.38 -2.10 -8.76
N GLU A 14 3.71 -2.08 -8.90
CA GLU A 14 4.47 -3.11 -9.65
C GLU A 14 4.18 -4.54 -9.22
N PRO A 15 4.14 -4.90 -7.91
CA PRO A 15 3.89 -6.28 -7.50
C PRO A 15 2.50 -6.78 -7.86
N LEU A 16 1.52 -5.87 -7.93
CA LEU A 16 0.13 -6.19 -8.30
C LEU A 16 -0.05 -6.20 -9.82
N ALA A 17 0.62 -5.29 -10.53
CA ALA A 17 0.62 -5.21 -11.98
C ALA A 17 1.22 -6.46 -12.62
N ALA A 18 2.28 -7.03 -12.01
CA ALA A 18 2.89 -8.29 -12.47
C ALA A 18 1.92 -9.49 -12.42
N LEU A 19 0.86 -9.42 -11.62
CA LEU A 19 -0.16 -10.46 -11.49
C LEU A 19 -1.42 -10.20 -12.34
N ALA A 20 -1.53 -9.01 -12.93
CA ALA A 20 -2.69 -8.61 -13.70
C ALA A 20 -2.72 -9.33 -15.05
N LYS A 21 -3.92 -9.73 -15.49
CA LYS A 21 -4.19 -10.26 -16.82
C LYS A 21 -5.29 -9.44 -17.47
N ASP A 22 -5.13 -9.13 -18.76
CA ASP A 22 -6.11 -8.34 -19.52
C ASP A 22 -6.44 -6.99 -18.85
N GLY A 23 -5.45 -6.38 -18.22
CA GLY A 23 -5.58 -5.10 -17.51
C GLY A 23 -6.34 -5.17 -16.17
N LYS A 24 -6.63 -6.38 -15.67
CA LYS A 24 -7.35 -6.60 -14.42
C LYS A 24 -6.57 -7.50 -13.48
N LEU A 25 -6.75 -7.28 -12.18
CA LEU A 25 -6.26 -8.15 -11.14
C LEU A 25 -7.44 -8.85 -10.45
N GLU A 26 -7.81 -10.02 -10.97
CA GLU A 26 -8.91 -10.85 -10.43
C GLU A 26 -8.33 -12.09 -9.75
N VAL A 27 -7.90 -11.93 -8.50
CA VAL A 27 -7.25 -12.98 -7.72
C VAL A 27 -7.78 -13.00 -6.29
N THR A 28 -7.75 -14.19 -5.69
CA THR A 28 -8.07 -14.40 -4.28
C THR A 28 -6.89 -14.07 -3.37
N MET A 29 -7.15 -13.87 -2.06
CA MET A 29 -6.08 -13.67 -1.07
C MET A 29 -5.11 -14.86 -1.00
N ALA A 30 -5.61 -16.09 -1.18
CA ALA A 30 -4.77 -17.29 -1.25
C ALA A 30 -3.83 -17.25 -2.46
N GLN A 31 -4.33 -16.84 -3.63
CA GLN A 31 -3.50 -16.69 -4.82
C GLN A 31 -2.46 -15.57 -4.64
N LEU A 32 -2.81 -14.46 -3.98
CA LEU A 32 -1.85 -13.40 -3.63
C LEU A 32 -0.77 -13.90 -2.69
N GLN A 33 -1.11 -14.72 -1.68
CA GLN A 33 -0.14 -15.29 -0.75
C GLN A 33 0.87 -16.20 -1.46
N SER A 34 0.42 -16.97 -2.45
CA SER A 34 1.29 -17.86 -3.22
C SER A 34 2.13 -17.12 -4.27
N ALA A 35 1.64 -16.01 -4.83
CA ALA A 35 2.29 -15.33 -5.93
C ALA A 35 3.21 -14.16 -5.50
N LEU A 36 2.93 -13.53 -4.36
CA LEU A 36 3.73 -12.42 -3.86
C LEU A 36 4.88 -12.90 -2.97
N PRO A 37 6.00 -12.16 -2.92
CA PRO A 37 7.01 -12.36 -1.89
C PRO A 37 6.40 -12.25 -0.49
N ALA A 38 6.85 -13.09 0.46
CA ALA A 38 6.30 -13.14 1.81
C ALA A 38 6.25 -11.75 2.48
N ARG A 39 7.32 -10.96 2.35
CA ARG A 39 7.40 -9.58 2.87
C ARG A 39 6.31 -8.68 2.27
N THR A 40 6.10 -8.75 0.96
CA THR A 40 5.09 -7.95 0.25
C THR A 40 3.67 -8.34 0.67
N TYR A 41 3.41 -9.65 0.81
CA TYR A 41 2.12 -10.15 1.29
C TYR A 41 1.85 -9.73 2.74
N GLN A 42 2.85 -9.77 3.61
CA GLN A 42 2.75 -9.27 4.98
C GLN A 42 2.49 -7.75 5.01
N GLN A 43 3.20 -6.97 4.19
CA GLN A 43 2.94 -5.53 4.06
C GLN A 43 1.51 -5.22 3.61
N LEU A 44 1.01 -5.96 2.62
CA LEU A 44 -0.37 -5.83 2.15
C LEU A 44 -1.37 -6.12 3.28
N THR A 45 -1.24 -7.28 3.92
CA THR A 45 -2.26 -7.78 4.86
C THR A 45 -2.21 -7.15 6.25
N GLN A 46 -1.04 -6.80 6.75
CA GLN A 46 -0.86 -6.33 8.12
C GLN A 46 -0.79 -4.80 8.23
N TYR A 47 -0.42 -4.11 7.14
CA TYR A 47 -0.23 -2.66 7.15
C TYR A 47 -1.18 -1.95 6.18
N ILE A 48 -1.26 -2.38 4.93
CA ILE A 48 -2.06 -1.65 3.93
C ILE A 48 -3.55 -1.88 4.15
N LEU A 49 -4.03 -3.12 4.05
CA LEU A 49 -5.47 -3.44 4.13
C LEU A 49 -6.14 -2.95 5.43
N PRO A 50 -5.55 -3.07 6.64
CA PRO A 50 -6.16 -2.56 7.86
C PRO A 50 -6.25 -1.03 7.91
N ASN A 51 -5.33 -0.33 7.24
CA ASN A 51 -5.32 1.13 7.19
C ASN A 51 -6.14 1.71 6.02
N LEU A 52 -6.57 0.89 5.04
CA LEU A 52 -7.44 1.32 3.95
C LEU A 52 -8.80 1.83 4.45
N GLY A 53 -9.28 1.39 5.61
CA GLY A 53 -10.55 1.87 6.19
C GLY A 53 -10.50 3.32 6.71
N HIS A 54 -9.31 3.86 6.98
CA HIS A 54 -9.12 5.24 7.46
C HIS A 54 -8.99 6.28 6.34
N VAL A 55 -9.05 5.88 5.06
CA VAL A 55 -8.93 6.80 3.92
C VAL A 55 -10.13 7.75 3.74
N GLY A 56 -11.18 7.60 4.57
CA GLY A 56 -12.42 8.40 4.53
C GLY A 56 -12.37 9.77 5.21
N GLU A 57 -11.32 10.09 5.98
CA GLU A 57 -11.24 11.38 6.70
C GLU A 57 -10.37 12.43 6.00
N GLY A 58 -9.63 12.09 4.93
CA GLY A 58 -8.82 13.07 4.20
C GLY A 58 -7.71 13.72 5.03
N HIS A 59 -7.23 13.07 6.10
CA HIS A 59 -6.19 13.62 6.95
C HIS A 59 -4.78 13.35 6.42
N CYS A 60 -4.48 13.89 5.23
CA CYS A 60 -3.11 14.26 4.89
C CYS A 60 -2.73 15.50 5.73
N LYS A 61 -2.46 15.33 7.03
CA LYS A 61 -1.92 16.42 7.85
C LYS A 61 -0.40 16.48 7.69
N SER A 62 0.05 17.28 6.73
CA SER A 62 1.34 17.94 6.83
C SER A 62 1.11 19.30 7.47
N THR A 63 1.57 19.47 8.71
CA THR A 63 1.71 20.81 9.30
C THR A 63 3.19 21.08 9.48
N PRO A 64 3.85 21.78 8.54
CA PRO A 64 5.18 22.31 8.80
C PRO A 64 5.06 23.39 9.88
N ILE A 65 5.76 23.20 11.00
CA ILE A 65 5.90 24.23 12.02
C ILE A 65 6.86 25.28 11.46
N SER A 66 6.33 26.45 11.13
CA SER A 66 7.12 27.64 10.78
C SER A 66 7.92 28.09 12.00
N ARG A 67 9.24 28.27 11.84
CA ARG A 67 10.07 28.93 12.84
C ARG A 67 9.84 30.43 12.79
N SER A 68 9.50 31.02 13.93
CA SER A 68 9.89 32.36 14.36
C SER A 68 9.93 32.34 15.88
#